data_AF-A0AAV1VPS4-F1
#
_entry.id   AF-A0AAV1VPS4-F1
#
_cell.length_a   1.000
_cell.length_b   1.000
_cell.length_c   1.000
_cell.angle_alpha   90.00
_cell.angle_beta   90.00
_cell.angle_gamma   90.00
#
_symmetry.space_group_name_H-M   'P 1'
#
loop_
_entity.id
_entity.type
_entity.pdbx_description
1 polymer ?
#
loop_
_entity_poly.entity_id
_entity_poly.type
_entity_poly.pdbx_seq_one_letter_code
_entity_poly.pdbx_strand_id
1 'polypeptide(L)'
;MIKFSTTKFLTICLIITLQQNLVLSKCGCEVETKEPNNKTSSLALKYKVIAIATTFVASLVGICIPILGQRFSFLNPENDLFFLPKAFAAGVILATGFIHILPEAFENLTNPCLSEKPWSMFPFTGFVAMVAAIGTLLLEAMVMGHLRRSELMKSQPLSSEDEAPHAVYGGQGHDHGHGHGHGHGIALDRSKSEKRLRNIIVSQILELGIIVHSIIIGISLGVSGNPKAIKPLLAALSFHQCFEGIGLGGSISQAQYKNVTTTIMVVLFCLTMPIGIGVGIGVSKVYDPHSQKALIVEGLLLAASGGVLIYMALVDLLATDFMDPKMLSRFKLQLGASFALLLGMSCMSLLALLGA
;
A
#
# COMPACT_ATOMS: atom_id res chain seq x y z
N MET A 1 12.56 -17.85 12.45
CA MET A 1 11.31 -17.08 12.61
C MET A 1 11.68 -15.61 12.78
N ILE A 2 11.78 -14.86 11.67
CA ILE A 2 12.04 -13.41 11.73
C ILE A 2 10.75 -12.79 12.26
N LYS A 3 10.72 -12.45 13.55
CA LYS A 3 9.71 -11.55 14.11
C LYS A 3 9.97 -10.18 13.47
N PHE A 4 9.41 -9.92 12.29
CA PHE A 4 9.26 -8.56 11.80
C PHE A 4 8.21 -7.92 12.71
N SER A 5 8.69 -7.47 13.88
CA SER A 5 7.84 -6.93 14.92
C SER A 5 7.19 -5.68 14.35
N THR A 6 5.87 -5.54 14.45
CA THR A 6 5.14 -4.33 14.09
C THR A 6 5.82 -3.08 14.68
N THR A 7 6.50 -3.21 15.82
CA THR A 7 7.40 -2.20 16.41
C THR A 7 8.56 -1.79 15.52
N LYS A 8 9.29 -2.71 14.87
CA LYS A 8 10.40 -2.37 13.96
C LYS A 8 9.91 -1.67 12.69
N PHE A 9 8.76 -2.09 12.18
CA PHE A 9 8.07 -1.42 11.07
C PHE A 9 7.63 0.00 11.46
N LEU A 10 6.97 0.17 12.61
CA LEU A 10 6.64 1.48 13.17
C LEU A 10 7.89 2.35 13.37
N THR A 11 9.02 1.76 13.78
CA THR A 11 10.28 2.49 13.98
C THR A 11 10.83 2.99 12.65
N ILE A 12 10.75 2.19 11.57
CA ILE A 12 11.17 2.60 10.23
C ILE A 12 10.24 3.71 9.68
N CYS A 13 8.92 3.58 9.83
CA CYS A 13 7.96 4.64 9.48
C CYS A 13 8.21 5.92 10.30
N LEU A 14 8.49 5.78 11.61
CA LEU A 14 8.84 6.90 12.47
C LEU A 14 10.14 7.57 12.03
N ILE A 15 11.16 6.81 11.60
CA ILE A 15 12.43 7.34 11.09
C ILE A 15 12.23 8.07 9.75
N ILE A 16 11.43 7.52 8.83
CA ILE A 16 11.11 8.15 7.54
C ILE A 16 10.32 9.45 7.74
N THR A 17 9.38 9.47 8.69
CA THR A 17 8.61 10.68 9.05
C THR A 17 9.43 11.70 9.86
N LEU A 18 10.36 11.25 10.71
CA LEU A 18 11.31 12.11 11.43
C LEU A 18 12.33 12.79 10.50
N GLN A 19 12.70 12.14 9.38
CA GLN A 19 13.56 12.76 8.37
C GLN A 19 12.93 14.00 7.72
N GLN A 20 11.60 14.07 7.60
CA GLN A 20 10.92 15.27 7.11
C GLN A 20 10.91 16.42 8.14
N ASN A 21 10.86 16.09 9.43
CA ASN A 21 10.86 17.07 10.52
C ASN A 21 12.21 17.78 10.74
N LEU A 22 13.30 17.28 10.14
CA LEU A 22 14.66 17.82 10.29
C LEU A 22 15.02 18.90 9.24
N VAL A 23 14.08 19.32 8.39
CA VAL A 23 14.30 20.38 7.41
C VAL A 23 14.19 21.75 8.09
N LEU A 24 15.22 22.13 8.84
CA LEU A 24 15.42 23.51 9.28
C LEU A 24 15.96 24.35 8.10
N SER A 25 15.23 25.40 7.76
CA SER A 25 15.45 26.25 6.59
C SER A 25 16.73 27.07 6.66
N LYS A 26 17.46 27.11 5.54
CA LYS A 26 18.17 28.30 5.02
C LYS A 26 18.10 28.29 3.49
N CYS A 27 17.68 29.42 2.93
CA CYS A 27 17.45 29.81 1.53
C CYS A 27 16.12 29.39 0.89
N GLY A 28 15.37 30.41 0.43
CA GLY A 28 14.14 30.30 -0.35
C GLY A 28 14.26 30.98 -1.71
N CYS A 29 13.41 30.56 -2.65
CA CYS A 29 13.10 31.26 -3.89
C CYS A 29 11.79 32.02 -3.63
N GLU A 30 11.83 33.36 -3.68
CA GLU A 30 10.63 34.19 -3.56
C GLU A 30 9.75 34.03 -4.81
N VAL A 31 8.71 33.20 -4.70
CA VAL A 31 7.50 33.38 -5.52
C VAL A 31 6.60 34.31 -4.74
N GLU A 32 6.35 35.52 -5.27
CA GLU A 32 5.45 36.51 -4.68
C GLU A 32 4.06 35.91 -4.42
N THR A 33 3.81 35.46 -3.19
CA THR A 33 2.48 35.12 -2.72
C THR A 33 1.89 36.38 -2.09
N LYS A 34 0.89 36.96 -2.77
CA LYS A 34 0.06 38.04 -2.21
C LYS A 34 -0.32 37.70 -0.77
N GLU A 35 -0.08 38.62 0.17
CA GLU A 35 -0.44 38.41 1.57
C GLU A 35 -1.90 37.92 1.68
N PRO A 36 -2.15 36.76 2.32
CA PRO A 36 -3.48 36.23 2.43
C PRO A 36 -4.31 37.14 3.35
N ASN A 37 -5.33 37.80 2.79
CA ASN A 37 -6.34 38.49 3.58
C ASN A 37 -6.88 37.54 4.68
N ASN A 38 -7.11 38.05 5.89
CA ASN A 38 -7.54 37.30 7.07
C ASN A 38 -8.75 36.37 6.78
N LYS A 39 -9.67 36.81 5.91
CA LYS A 39 -10.80 35.99 5.42
C LYS A 39 -10.36 34.72 4.69
N THR A 40 -9.36 34.81 3.81
CA THR A 40 -8.83 33.68 3.02
C THR A 40 -8.14 32.65 3.91
N SER A 41 -7.35 33.11 4.88
CA SER A 41 -6.68 32.23 5.87
C SER A 41 -7.70 31.46 6.73
N SER A 42 -8.73 32.16 7.22
CA SER A 42 -9.82 31.51 7.99
C SER A 42 -10.59 30.47 7.17
N LEU A 43 -10.76 30.70 5.86
CA LEU A 43 -11.44 29.77 4.95
C LEU A 43 -10.56 28.55 4.65
N ALA A 44 -9.26 28.74 4.44
CA ALA A 44 -8.31 27.65 4.24
C ALA A 44 -8.29 26.73 5.48
N LEU A 45 -8.23 27.30 6.68
CA LEU A 45 -8.28 26.54 7.92
C LEU A 45 -9.58 25.73 8.06
N LYS A 46 -10.73 26.32 7.71
CA LYS A 46 -12.02 25.60 7.70
C LYS A 46 -11.96 24.38 6.78
N TYR A 47 -11.43 24.53 5.56
CA TYR A 47 -11.31 23.39 4.65
C TYR A 47 -10.32 22.33 5.14
N LYS A 48 -9.21 22.71 5.79
CA LYS A 48 -8.27 21.74 6.39
C LYS A 48 -8.93 20.92 7.51
N VAL A 49 -9.73 21.55 8.36
CA VAL A 49 -10.48 20.85 9.42
C VAL A 49 -11.54 19.93 8.83
N ILE A 50 -12.25 20.37 7.77
CA ILE A 50 -13.18 19.51 7.03
C ILE A 50 -12.42 18.32 6.43
N ALA A 51 -11.23 18.54 5.86
CA ALA A 51 -10.40 17.47 5.30
C ALA A 51 -10.02 16.42 6.33
N ILE A 52 -9.62 16.81 7.53
CA ILE A 52 -9.37 15.88 8.64
C ILE A 52 -10.60 15.00 8.90
N ALA A 53 -11.78 15.62 9.01
CA ALA A 53 -13.02 14.89 9.31
C ALA A 53 -13.44 13.95 8.18
N THR A 54 -13.47 14.43 6.92
CA THR A 54 -13.95 13.61 5.80
C THR A 54 -12.98 12.50 5.43
N THR A 55 -11.67 12.74 5.45
CA THR A 55 -10.68 11.69 5.17
C THR A 55 -10.66 10.62 6.26
N PHE A 56 -10.79 11.00 7.53
CA PHE A 56 -10.92 10.04 8.63
C PHE A 56 -12.15 9.14 8.47
N VAL A 57 -13.32 9.74 8.19
CA VAL A 57 -14.56 8.99 7.98
C VAL A 57 -14.47 8.11 6.74
N ALA A 58 -13.95 8.63 5.63
CA ALA A 58 -13.76 7.87 4.40
C ALA A 58 -12.82 6.66 4.61
N SER A 59 -11.69 6.87 5.29
CA SER A 59 -10.77 5.79 5.66
C SER A 59 -11.45 4.72 6.50
N LEU A 60 -12.16 5.14 7.56
CA LEU A 60 -12.83 4.22 8.48
C LEU A 60 -13.89 3.38 7.75
N VAL A 61 -14.73 4.02 6.94
CA VAL A 61 -15.74 3.32 6.14
C VAL A 61 -15.07 2.37 5.16
N GLY A 62 -14.09 2.85 4.38
CA GLY A 62 -13.41 2.07 3.35
C GLY A 62 -12.75 0.81 3.89
N ILE A 63 -11.95 0.94 4.96
CA ILE A 63 -11.22 -0.19 5.52
C ILE A 63 -12.10 -1.17 6.30
N CYS A 64 -13.16 -0.68 6.96
CA CYS A 64 -14.05 -1.55 7.72
C CYS A 64 -14.98 -2.37 6.84
N ILE A 65 -15.34 -1.91 5.63
CA ILE A 65 -16.25 -2.63 4.72
C ILE A 65 -15.76 -4.07 4.47
N PRO A 66 -14.53 -4.33 3.99
CA PRO A 66 -14.06 -5.70 3.75
C PRO A 66 -13.83 -6.50 5.04
N ILE A 67 -13.40 -5.84 6.13
CA ILE A 67 -13.08 -6.51 7.40
C ILE A 67 -14.36 -7.01 8.09
N LEU A 68 -15.40 -6.16 8.17
CA LEU A 68 -16.71 -6.51 8.73
C LEU A 68 -17.57 -7.30 7.74
N GLY A 69 -17.18 -7.26 6.46
CA GLY A 69 -17.81 -7.95 5.34
C GLY A 69 -17.93 -9.47 5.49
N GLN A 70 -17.20 -10.08 6.42
CA GLN A 70 -17.37 -11.50 6.79
C GLN A 70 -18.80 -11.82 7.26
N ARG A 71 -19.60 -10.82 7.66
CA ARG A 71 -21.00 -10.98 8.05
C ARG A 71 -22.01 -10.82 6.89
N PHE A 72 -21.59 -10.20 5.79
CA PHE A 72 -22.45 -9.98 4.62
C PHE A 72 -22.00 -10.89 3.47
N SER A 73 -22.92 -11.66 2.90
CA SER A 73 -22.60 -12.63 1.82
C SER A 73 -21.81 -11.97 0.66
N PHE A 74 -22.17 -10.76 0.23
CA PHE A 74 -21.46 -10.06 -0.85
C PHE A 74 -19.97 -9.76 -0.58
N LEU A 75 -19.59 -9.58 0.69
CA LEU A 75 -18.24 -9.16 1.10
C LEU A 75 -17.44 -10.29 1.76
N ASN A 76 -18.00 -11.50 1.81
CA ASN A 76 -17.26 -12.67 2.27
C ASN A 76 -16.17 -13.00 1.23
N PRO A 77 -14.89 -13.10 1.62
CA PRO A 77 -13.79 -13.48 0.72
C PRO A 77 -13.99 -14.82 -0.01
N GLU A 78 -14.91 -15.66 0.47
CA GLU A 78 -15.26 -16.93 -0.17
C GLU A 78 -16.21 -16.77 -1.36
N ASN A 79 -16.93 -15.65 -1.46
CA ASN A 79 -17.89 -15.37 -2.52
C ASN A 79 -17.26 -14.65 -3.71
N ASP A 80 -17.66 -15.06 -4.91
CA ASP A 80 -17.21 -14.48 -6.17
C ASP A 80 -17.43 -12.96 -6.27
N LEU A 81 -18.47 -12.45 -5.62
CA LEU A 81 -18.78 -11.02 -5.70
C LEU A 81 -17.78 -10.14 -4.95
N PHE A 82 -16.93 -10.71 -4.10
CA PHE A 82 -15.82 -10.03 -3.45
C PHE A 82 -14.79 -9.47 -4.45
N PHE A 83 -14.65 -10.10 -5.62
CA PHE A 83 -13.70 -9.65 -6.65
C PHE A 83 -14.08 -8.31 -7.29
N LEU A 84 -15.37 -7.94 -7.33
CA LEU A 84 -15.84 -6.70 -7.96
C LEU A 84 -15.37 -5.43 -7.23
N PRO A 85 -15.69 -5.22 -5.94
CA PRO A 85 -15.22 -4.04 -5.21
C PRO A 85 -13.70 -4.02 -5.08
N LYS A 86 -13.04 -5.19 -5.03
CA LYS A 86 -11.59 -5.30 -5.01
C LYS A 86 -10.97 -4.87 -6.35
N ALA A 87 -11.52 -5.30 -7.49
CA ALA A 87 -11.07 -4.87 -8.81
C ALA A 87 -11.29 -3.36 -9.04
N PHE A 88 -12.43 -2.82 -8.57
CA PHE A 88 -12.66 -1.38 -8.58
C PHE A 88 -11.60 -0.63 -7.76
N ALA A 89 -11.36 -1.06 -6.52
CA ALA A 89 -10.36 -0.46 -5.65
C ALA A 89 -8.95 -0.54 -6.26
N ALA A 90 -8.58 -1.67 -6.85
CA ALA A 90 -7.31 -1.83 -7.55
C ALA A 90 -7.18 -0.86 -8.74
N GLY A 91 -8.26 -0.60 -9.47
CA GLY A 91 -8.30 0.42 -10.52
C GLY A 91 -8.10 1.84 -9.98
N VAL A 92 -8.72 2.17 -8.85
CA VAL A 92 -8.50 3.46 -8.18
C VAL A 92 -7.04 3.59 -7.75
N ILE A 93 -6.47 2.59 -7.06
CA ILE A 93 -5.07 2.61 -6.60
C ILE A 93 -4.09 2.77 -7.77
N LEU A 94 -4.33 2.03 -8.86
CA LEU A 94 -3.51 2.12 -10.08
C LEU A 94 -3.54 3.53 -10.67
N ALA A 95 -4.73 4.12 -10.78
CA ALA A 95 -4.90 5.48 -11.27
C ALA A 95 -4.32 6.51 -10.30
N THR A 96 -4.43 6.33 -8.98
CA THR A 96 -3.77 7.18 -7.98
C THR A 96 -2.26 7.20 -8.21
N GLY A 97 -1.64 6.03 -8.41
CA GLY A 97 -0.22 5.92 -8.71
C GLY A 97 0.20 6.68 -9.97
N PHE A 98 -0.50 6.48 -11.09
CA PHE A 98 -0.12 7.05 -12.38
C PHE A 98 -0.54 8.50 -12.62
N ILE A 99 -1.69 8.93 -12.10
CA ILE A 99 -2.33 10.20 -12.47
C ILE A 99 -2.23 11.22 -11.35
N HIS A 100 -2.09 10.78 -10.10
CA HIS A 100 -2.00 11.69 -8.95
C HIS A 100 -0.57 11.78 -8.41
N ILE A 101 -0.04 10.66 -7.92
CA ILE A 101 1.23 10.65 -7.17
C ILE A 101 2.44 10.85 -8.08
N LEU A 102 2.50 10.12 -9.20
CA LEU A 102 3.66 10.21 -10.08
C LEU A 102 3.80 11.59 -10.75
N PRO A 103 2.72 12.23 -11.26
CA PRO A 103 2.80 13.59 -11.80
C PRO A 103 3.20 14.64 -10.75
N GLU A 104 2.68 14.55 -9.53
CA GLU A 104 3.08 15.45 -8.43
C GLU A 104 4.58 15.30 -8.10
N ALA A 105 5.09 14.07 -8.13
CA ALA A 105 6.52 13.81 -7.99
C ALA A 105 7.36 14.40 -9.16
N PHE A 106 6.81 14.45 -10.38
CA PHE A 106 7.45 15.14 -11.50
C PHE A 106 7.47 16.65 -11.26
N GLU A 107 6.33 17.25 -10.92
CA GLU A 107 6.23 18.69 -10.66
C GLU A 107 7.21 19.16 -9.58
N ASN A 108 7.40 18.37 -8.52
CA ASN A 108 8.36 18.67 -7.46
C ASN A 108 9.82 18.54 -7.92
N LEU A 109 10.18 17.48 -8.64
CA LEU A 109 11.57 17.23 -9.06
C LEU A 109 11.99 18.00 -10.32
N THR A 110 11.05 18.52 -11.09
CA THR A 110 11.32 19.41 -12.24
C THR A 110 10.98 20.86 -11.95
N ASN A 111 10.78 21.22 -10.69
CA ASN A 111 10.44 22.58 -10.30
C ASN A 111 11.56 23.57 -10.67
N PRO A 112 11.25 24.76 -11.24
CA PRO A 112 12.26 25.78 -11.57
C PRO A 112 13.11 26.26 -10.40
N CYS A 113 12.68 26.05 -9.16
CA CYS A 113 13.47 26.38 -7.97
C CYS A 113 14.67 25.43 -7.77
N LEU A 114 14.70 24.27 -8.45
CA LEU A 114 15.81 23.33 -8.40
C LEU A 114 16.87 23.68 -9.44
N SER A 115 18.14 23.38 -9.14
CA SER A 115 19.23 23.57 -10.09
C SER A 115 19.06 22.64 -11.31
N GLU A 116 19.28 23.18 -12.51
CA GLU A 116 19.18 22.40 -13.77
C GLU A 116 19.98 21.10 -13.74
N LYS A 117 21.14 21.10 -13.06
CA LYS A 117 21.93 19.90 -12.76
C LYS A 117 21.79 19.53 -11.28
N PRO A 118 21.53 18.25 -10.93
CA PRO A 118 21.24 17.12 -11.81
C PRO A 118 19.75 17.00 -12.21
N TRP A 119 18.86 17.78 -11.59
CA TRP A 119 17.41 17.52 -11.54
C TRP A 119 16.69 17.57 -12.89
N SER A 120 17.09 18.48 -13.78
CA SER A 120 16.48 18.60 -15.12
C SER A 120 17.15 17.72 -16.18
N MET A 121 18.32 17.14 -15.87
CA MET A 121 19.09 16.33 -16.83
C MET A 121 18.73 14.84 -16.82
N PHE A 122 18.20 14.34 -15.71
CA PHE A 122 17.89 12.92 -15.54
C PHE A 122 16.49 12.75 -14.94
N PRO A 123 15.65 11.83 -15.46
CA PRO A 123 14.29 11.62 -14.96
C PRO A 123 14.29 10.89 -13.61
N PHE A 124 14.71 11.56 -12.55
CA PHE A 124 14.80 11.00 -11.20
C PHE A 124 13.46 10.44 -10.72
N THR A 125 12.35 11.11 -11.04
CA THR A 125 11.00 10.63 -10.70
C THR A 125 10.76 9.22 -11.24
N GLY A 126 10.93 9.01 -12.55
CA GLY A 126 10.74 7.71 -13.18
C GLY A 126 11.75 6.66 -12.69
N PHE A 127 13.01 7.06 -12.51
CA PHE A 127 14.05 6.18 -11.98
C PHE A 127 13.72 5.67 -10.57
N VAL A 128 13.35 6.57 -9.65
CA VAL A 128 13.02 6.21 -8.26
C VAL A 128 11.76 5.37 -8.20
N ALA A 129 10.72 5.70 -8.98
CA ALA A 129 9.51 4.89 -9.07
C ALA A 129 9.81 3.46 -9.57
N MET A 130 10.65 3.33 -10.60
CA MET A 130 11.08 2.02 -11.12
C MET A 130 11.89 1.23 -10.09
N VAL A 131 12.86 1.87 -9.43
CA VAL A 131 13.68 1.24 -8.38
C VAL A 131 12.80 0.80 -7.21
N ALA A 132 11.82 1.60 -6.81
CA ALA A 132 10.88 1.25 -5.76
C ALA A 132 10.01 0.05 -6.16
N ALA A 133 9.43 0.04 -7.37
CA ALA A 133 8.63 -1.08 -7.87
C ALA A 133 9.43 -2.40 -7.93
N ILE A 134 10.64 -2.38 -8.50
CA ILE A 134 11.52 -3.55 -8.56
C ILE A 134 12.01 -3.94 -7.17
N GLY A 135 12.32 -2.96 -6.31
CA GLY A 135 12.70 -3.19 -4.92
C GLY A 135 11.61 -3.94 -4.15
N THR A 136 10.35 -3.56 -4.33
CA THR A 136 9.20 -4.27 -3.75
C THR A 136 9.15 -5.71 -4.22
N LEU A 137 9.20 -5.95 -5.54
CA LEU A 137 9.24 -7.31 -6.11
C LEU A 137 10.37 -8.16 -5.52
N LEU A 138 11.58 -7.60 -5.46
CA LEU A 138 12.75 -8.31 -4.94
C LEU A 138 12.60 -8.62 -3.45
N LEU A 139 12.08 -7.66 -2.66
CA LEU A 139 11.82 -7.87 -1.24
C LEU A 139 10.81 -9.00 -1.02
N GLU A 140 9.69 -8.99 -1.75
CA GLU A 140 8.69 -10.05 -1.68
C GLU A 140 9.26 -11.41 -2.06
N ALA A 141 9.98 -11.48 -3.19
CA ALA A 141 10.60 -12.70 -3.68
C ALA A 141 11.64 -13.25 -2.69
N MET A 142 12.45 -12.37 -2.09
CA MET A 142 13.44 -12.76 -1.08
C MET A 142 12.78 -13.28 0.19
N VAL A 143 11.78 -12.58 0.73
CA VAL A 143 11.09 -13.00 1.96
C VAL A 143 10.39 -14.34 1.76
N MET A 144 9.64 -14.48 0.67
CA MET A 144 8.97 -15.74 0.32
C MET A 144 9.98 -16.87 0.07
N GLY A 145 11.05 -16.58 -0.66
CA GLY A 145 12.11 -17.55 -0.97
C GLY A 145 12.84 -18.03 0.29
N HIS A 146 13.15 -17.13 1.22
CA HIS A 146 13.85 -17.47 2.45
C HIS A 146 12.97 -18.31 3.39
N LEU A 147 11.68 -18.02 3.46
CA LEU A 147 10.72 -18.79 4.26
C LEU A 147 10.53 -20.20 3.67
N ARG A 148 10.34 -20.30 2.34
CA ARG A 148 10.22 -21.59 1.65
C ARG A 148 11.46 -22.48 1.87
N ARG A 149 12.67 -21.92 1.80
CA ARG A 149 13.91 -22.67 2.09
C ARG A 149 13.99 -23.10 3.55
N SER A 150 13.62 -22.21 4.49
CA SER A 150 13.63 -22.54 5.92
C SER A 150 12.65 -23.67 6.27
N GLU A 151 11.50 -23.74 5.61
CA GLU A 151 10.55 -24.84 5.81
C GLU A 151 11.09 -26.15 5.22
N LEU A 152 11.66 -26.13 4.02
CA LEU A 152 12.26 -27.30 3.39
C LEU A 152 13.37 -27.93 4.25
N MET A 153 14.24 -27.10 4.85
CA MET A 153 15.30 -27.59 5.75
C MET A 153 14.76 -28.19 7.05
N LYS A 154 13.58 -27.75 7.53
CA LYS A 154 12.96 -28.27 8.76
C LYS A 154 12.21 -29.60 8.52
N SER A 155 11.81 -29.86 7.27
CA SER A 155 11.13 -31.09 6.86
C SER A 155 12.06 -32.26 6.52
N GLN A 156 13.38 -32.08 6.59
CA GLN A 156 14.32 -33.21 6.53
C GLN A 156 14.34 -33.91 7.90
N PRO A 157 13.95 -35.20 8.00
CA PRO A 157 14.05 -35.90 9.26
C PRO A 157 15.53 -36.04 9.61
N LEU A 158 15.89 -35.68 10.83
CA LEU A 158 17.08 -36.19 11.49
C LEU A 158 16.98 -37.72 11.46
N SER A 159 17.65 -38.36 10.51
CA SER A 159 18.09 -39.73 10.67
C SER A 159 19.23 -39.70 11.69
N SER A 160 18.88 -39.52 12.96
CA SER A 160 19.79 -39.81 14.06
C SER A 160 19.93 -41.32 14.13
N GLU A 161 21.16 -41.74 13.91
CA GLU A 161 21.71 -43.07 14.16
C GLU A 161 21.29 -43.58 15.54
N ASP A 162 20.81 -44.83 15.60
CA ASP A 162 20.89 -45.71 16.76
C ASP A 162 21.07 -47.16 16.26
N GLU A 163 21.79 -47.95 17.05
CA GLU A 163 22.76 -48.97 16.67
C GLU A 163 22.27 -50.39 16.25
N ALA A 164 23.20 -51.06 15.53
CA ALA A 164 23.63 -52.48 15.61
C ALA A 164 22.90 -53.61 14.83
N PRO A 165 23.66 -54.67 14.43
CA PRO A 165 23.33 -55.55 13.31
C PRO A 165 22.79 -56.92 13.75
N HIS A 166 21.71 -57.38 13.12
CA HIS A 166 21.33 -58.79 13.18
C HIS A 166 21.02 -59.35 11.79
N ALA A 167 21.84 -60.32 11.40
CA ALA A 167 21.58 -61.24 10.31
C ALA A 167 20.51 -62.26 10.71
N VAL A 168 19.71 -62.76 9.74
CA VAL A 168 19.39 -64.18 9.46
C VAL A 168 18.23 -64.30 8.43
N TYR A 169 18.51 -65.09 7.39
CA TYR A 169 17.68 -65.88 6.45
C TYR A 169 16.18 -65.59 6.21
N GLY A 170 15.86 -65.35 4.92
CA GLY A 170 15.09 -66.27 4.07
C GLY A 170 13.55 -66.27 4.12
N GLY A 171 12.92 -65.86 3.01
CA GLY A 171 11.60 -66.36 2.61
C GLY A 171 10.55 -65.34 2.15
N GLN A 172 10.06 -65.55 0.93
CA GLN A 172 8.75 -65.18 0.38
C GLN A 172 8.39 -63.70 0.14
N GLY A 173 8.13 -63.42 -1.14
CA GLY A 173 7.56 -62.17 -1.61
C GLY A 173 6.06 -61.99 -1.33
N HIS A 174 5.64 -60.76 -1.64
CA HIS A 174 4.31 -60.15 -1.52
C HIS A 174 3.89 -59.74 -0.11
N ASP A 175 4.10 -58.46 0.20
CA ASP A 175 3.09 -57.66 0.90
C ASP A 175 2.88 -56.33 0.17
N HIS A 176 1.64 -56.11 -0.27
CA HIS A 176 1.16 -54.85 -0.81
C HIS A 176 0.49 -54.09 0.33
N GLY A 177 1.27 -53.30 1.08
CA GLY A 177 0.78 -52.44 2.15
C GLY A 177 0.82 -50.95 1.78
N HIS A 178 -0.27 -50.47 1.18
CA HIS A 178 -0.71 -49.08 1.04
C HIS A 178 0.28 -47.92 1.29
N GLY A 179 0.86 -47.42 0.20
CA GLY A 179 1.34 -46.05 0.12
C GLY A 179 0.20 -45.03 0.02
N HIS A 180 0.57 -43.78 0.34
CA HIS A 180 -0.03 -42.54 -0.17
C HIS A 180 -1.33 -42.01 0.49
N GLY A 181 -1.23 -41.62 1.77
CA GLY A 181 -2.22 -40.73 2.41
C GLY A 181 -1.68 -39.36 2.86
N HIS A 182 -0.39 -39.27 3.24
CA HIS A 182 0.13 -38.09 3.94
C HIS A 182 0.73 -37.01 3.03
N GLY A 183 1.05 -37.32 1.76
CA GLY A 183 1.64 -36.35 0.84
C GLY A 183 0.68 -35.23 0.41
N HIS A 184 -0.61 -35.55 0.20
CA HIS A 184 -1.59 -34.57 -0.23
C HIS A 184 -2.05 -33.63 0.89
N GLY A 185 -2.20 -34.14 2.12
CA GLY A 185 -2.53 -33.30 3.28
C GLY A 185 -1.44 -32.27 3.57
N ILE A 186 -0.17 -32.69 3.56
CA ILE A 186 0.99 -31.80 3.78
C ILE A 186 1.15 -30.80 2.62
N ALA A 187 0.93 -31.22 1.36
CA ALA A 187 1.05 -30.32 0.22
C ALA A 187 -0.06 -29.25 0.18
N LEU A 188 -1.30 -29.61 0.54
CA LEU A 188 -2.43 -28.68 0.61
C LEU A 188 -2.29 -27.69 1.77
N ASP A 189 -1.86 -28.16 2.95
CA ASP A 189 -1.63 -27.31 4.12
C ASP A 189 -0.48 -26.32 3.86
N ARG A 190 0.61 -26.79 3.21
CA ARG A 190 1.71 -25.93 2.75
C ARG A 190 1.24 -24.86 1.75
N SER A 191 0.45 -25.23 0.74
CA SER A 191 -0.07 -24.27 -0.24
C SER A 191 -0.96 -23.19 0.41
N LYS A 192 -1.77 -23.56 1.41
CA LYS A 192 -2.56 -22.59 2.18
C LYS A 192 -1.68 -21.67 3.04
N SER A 193 -0.66 -22.22 3.69
CA SER A 193 0.32 -21.45 4.47
C SER A 193 1.06 -20.43 3.60
N GLU A 194 1.56 -20.84 2.44
CA GLU A 194 2.26 -19.97 1.48
C GLU A 194 1.35 -18.83 0.97
N LYS A 195 0.08 -19.14 0.62
CA LYS A 195 -0.90 -18.12 0.22
C LYS A 195 -1.16 -17.11 1.33
N ARG A 196 -1.36 -17.59 2.57
CA ARG A 196 -1.59 -16.72 3.73
C ARG A 196 -0.38 -15.81 3.98
N LEU A 197 0.82 -16.37 3.91
CA LEU A 197 2.06 -15.62 4.07
C LEU A 197 2.20 -14.53 3.00
N ARG A 198 1.89 -14.85 1.73
CA ARG A 198 1.88 -13.85 0.67
C ARG A 198 0.91 -12.72 0.98
N ASN A 199 -0.32 -13.03 1.40
CA ASN A 199 -1.32 -12.03 1.77
C ASN A 199 -0.85 -11.13 2.93
N ILE A 200 -0.15 -11.70 3.91
CA ILE A 200 0.48 -10.95 5.00
C ILE A 200 1.49 -9.95 4.42
N ILE A 201 2.44 -10.40 3.59
CA ILE A 201 3.48 -9.55 3.01
C ILE A 201 2.86 -8.44 2.17
N VAL A 202 1.95 -8.79 1.25
CA VAL A 202 1.22 -7.85 0.39
C VAL A 202 0.50 -6.80 1.23
N SER A 203 -0.23 -7.21 2.29
CA SER A 203 -0.95 -6.25 3.13
C SER A 203 -0.03 -5.30 3.90
N GLN A 204 1.16 -5.75 4.33
CA GLN A 204 2.14 -4.91 5.03
C GLN A 204 2.83 -3.92 4.09
N ILE A 205 3.19 -4.36 2.88
CA ILE A 205 3.81 -3.51 1.87
C ILE A 205 2.81 -2.47 1.38
N LEU A 206 1.55 -2.88 1.14
CA LEU A 206 0.46 -1.97 0.78
C LEU A 206 0.27 -0.91 1.86
N GLU A 207 0.16 -1.32 3.13
CA GLU A 207 0.02 -0.39 4.24
C GLU A 207 1.22 0.57 4.36
N LEU A 208 2.45 0.08 4.16
CA LEU A 208 3.65 0.93 4.18
C LEU A 208 3.60 2.00 3.08
N GLY A 209 3.33 1.57 1.85
CA GLY A 209 3.21 2.47 0.70
C GLY A 209 2.16 3.53 0.94
N ILE A 210 1.01 3.12 1.50
CA ILE A 210 -0.10 4.00 1.84
C ILE A 210 0.27 5.01 2.94
N ILE A 211 0.90 4.54 4.03
CA ILE A 211 1.32 5.41 5.14
C ILE A 211 2.27 6.50 4.64
N VAL A 212 3.25 6.13 3.81
CA VAL A 212 4.25 7.07 3.30
C VAL A 212 3.62 8.16 2.43
N HIS A 213 2.75 7.85 1.46
CA HIS A 213 2.13 8.94 0.69
C HIS A 213 1.13 9.74 1.53
N SER A 214 0.36 9.07 2.40
CA SER A 214 -0.73 9.71 3.14
C SER A 214 -0.21 10.78 4.09
N ILE A 215 0.96 10.58 4.70
CA ILE A 215 1.55 11.60 5.58
C ILE A 215 2.12 12.78 4.79
N ILE A 216 2.74 12.53 3.63
CA ILE A 216 3.32 13.56 2.77
C ILE A 216 2.22 14.48 2.25
N ILE A 217 1.21 13.87 1.61
CA ILE A 217 0.05 14.58 1.07
C ILE A 217 -0.70 15.31 2.20
N GLY A 218 -0.81 14.68 3.38
CA GLY A 218 -1.41 15.30 4.56
C GLY A 218 -0.67 16.58 4.99
N ILE A 219 0.66 16.52 5.11
CA ILE A 219 1.48 17.69 5.47
C ILE A 219 1.34 18.79 4.43
N SER A 220 1.46 18.45 3.13
CA SER A 220 1.32 19.40 2.02
C SER A 220 -0.04 20.11 2.03
N LEU A 221 -1.13 19.36 2.19
CA LEU A 221 -2.49 19.90 2.35
C LEU A 221 -2.61 20.79 3.60
N GLY A 222 -2.00 20.36 4.70
CA GLY A 222 -1.99 21.09 5.98
C GLY A 222 -1.25 22.43 5.90
N VAL A 223 -0.22 22.53 5.07
CA VAL A 223 0.52 23.77 4.81
C VAL A 223 -0.21 24.67 3.83
N SER A 224 -0.89 24.11 2.82
CA SER A 224 -1.55 24.86 1.74
C SER A 224 -2.41 26.05 2.20
N GLY A 225 -2.13 27.25 1.68
CA GLY A 225 -2.86 28.47 2.03
C GLY A 225 -4.04 28.79 1.12
N ASN A 226 -4.28 28.02 0.06
CA ASN A 226 -5.19 28.37 -1.03
C ASN A 226 -6.50 27.55 -0.96
N PRO A 227 -7.62 28.15 -0.51
CA PRO A 227 -8.92 27.46 -0.44
C PRO A 227 -9.41 26.90 -1.78
N LYS A 228 -9.04 27.52 -2.90
CA LYS A 228 -9.45 27.09 -4.23
C LYS A 228 -8.70 25.82 -4.67
N ALA A 229 -7.49 25.59 -4.16
CA ALA A 229 -6.75 24.35 -4.37
C ALA A 229 -7.26 23.25 -3.41
N ILE A 230 -7.49 23.59 -2.14
CA ILE A 230 -7.90 22.62 -1.11
C ILE A 230 -9.29 22.01 -1.39
N LYS A 231 -10.23 22.80 -1.92
CA LYS A 231 -11.63 22.36 -2.06
C LYS A 231 -11.82 21.19 -3.06
N PRO A 232 -11.25 21.20 -4.28
CA PRO A 232 -11.31 20.05 -5.17
C PRO A 232 -10.49 18.86 -4.64
N LEU A 233 -9.30 19.13 -4.08
CA LEU A 233 -8.45 18.12 -3.44
C LEU A 233 -9.21 17.35 -2.37
N LEU A 234 -10.02 18.00 -1.54
CA LEU A 234 -10.84 17.34 -0.51
C LEU A 234 -11.71 16.20 -1.06
N ALA A 235 -12.39 16.44 -2.19
CA ALA A 235 -13.28 15.46 -2.79
C ALA A 235 -12.48 14.30 -3.40
N ALA A 236 -11.40 14.61 -4.11
CA ALA A 236 -10.50 13.61 -4.69
C ALA A 236 -9.85 12.74 -3.60
N LEU A 237 -9.31 13.36 -2.54
CA LEU A 237 -8.69 12.71 -1.38
C LEU A 237 -9.67 11.80 -0.66
N SER A 238 -10.87 12.29 -0.34
CA SER A 238 -11.87 11.48 0.36
C SER A 238 -12.31 10.27 -0.47
N PHE A 239 -12.40 10.43 -1.80
CA PHE A 239 -12.78 9.34 -2.70
C PHE A 239 -11.68 8.27 -2.77
N HIS A 240 -10.44 8.62 -3.15
CA HIS A 240 -9.40 7.59 -3.28
C HIS A 240 -9.04 6.96 -1.94
N GLN A 241 -9.03 7.73 -0.85
CA GLN A 241 -8.77 7.21 0.48
C GLN A 241 -9.81 6.14 0.89
N CYS A 242 -11.08 6.32 0.54
CA CYS A 242 -12.11 5.31 0.79
C CYS A 242 -11.79 4.00 0.05
N PHE A 243 -11.44 4.08 -1.24
CA PHE A 243 -11.21 2.89 -2.07
C PHE A 243 -9.83 2.24 -1.82
N GLU A 244 -8.80 3.01 -1.48
CA GLU A 244 -7.55 2.51 -0.92
C GLU A 244 -7.82 1.72 0.37
N GLY A 245 -8.72 2.22 1.23
CA GLY A 245 -9.19 1.52 2.41
C GLY A 245 -9.86 0.20 2.08
N ILE A 246 -10.71 0.14 1.06
CA ILE A 246 -11.34 -1.11 0.59
C ILE A 246 -10.28 -2.10 0.08
N GLY A 247 -9.29 -1.63 -0.69
CA GLY A 247 -8.18 -2.46 -1.16
C GLY A 247 -7.35 -3.04 0.00
N LEU A 248 -6.91 -2.19 0.91
CA LEU A 248 -6.13 -2.59 2.08
C LEU A 248 -6.94 -3.49 3.04
N GLY A 249 -8.19 -3.14 3.33
CA GLY A 249 -9.08 -3.94 4.16
C GLY A 249 -9.32 -5.34 3.58
N GLY A 250 -9.42 -5.44 2.25
CA GLY A 250 -9.49 -6.73 1.55
C GLY A 250 -8.24 -7.58 1.77
N SER A 251 -7.05 -6.99 1.60
CA SER A 251 -5.77 -7.66 1.86
C SER A 251 -5.61 -8.08 3.33
N ILE A 252 -6.02 -7.23 4.28
CA ILE A 252 -6.03 -7.52 5.73
C ILE A 252 -6.95 -8.71 6.03
N SER A 253 -8.15 -8.73 5.46
CA SER A 253 -9.10 -9.84 5.65
C SER A 253 -8.54 -11.16 5.11
N GLN A 254 -7.82 -11.13 3.98
CA GLN A 254 -7.18 -12.32 3.39
C GLN A 254 -5.93 -12.79 4.15
N ALA A 255 -5.27 -11.91 4.91
CA ALA A 255 -4.09 -12.25 5.71
C ALA A 255 -4.43 -13.01 7.02
N GLN A 256 -5.69 -12.98 7.46
CA GLN A 256 -6.17 -13.63 8.70
C GLN A 256 -5.29 -13.30 9.91
N TYR A 257 -5.08 -11.99 10.13
CA TYR A 257 -4.38 -11.49 11.30
C TYR A 257 -5.16 -11.74 12.60
N LYS A 258 -4.44 -11.66 13.73
CA LYS A 258 -5.09 -11.54 15.03
C LYS A 258 -5.76 -10.17 15.13
N ASN A 259 -6.89 -10.10 15.85
CA ASN A 259 -7.66 -8.86 16.03
C ASN A 259 -6.80 -7.67 16.46
N VAL A 260 -5.81 -7.87 17.34
CA VAL A 260 -4.89 -6.80 17.76
C VAL A 260 -4.11 -6.21 16.58
N THR A 261 -3.55 -7.05 15.71
CA THR A 261 -2.82 -6.60 14.52
C THR A 261 -3.76 -5.91 13.54
N THR A 262 -4.94 -6.49 13.29
CA THR A 262 -5.98 -5.88 12.45
C THR A 262 -6.36 -4.49 12.96
N THR A 263 -6.61 -4.34 14.27
CA THR A 263 -6.94 -3.05 14.88
C THR A 263 -5.81 -2.04 14.75
N ILE A 264 -4.56 -2.46 14.97
CA ILE A 264 -3.39 -1.57 14.78
C ILE A 264 -3.34 -1.07 13.34
N MET A 265 -3.48 -1.96 12.35
CA MET A 265 -3.41 -1.56 10.94
C MET A 265 -4.55 -0.61 10.56
N VAL A 266 -5.77 -0.90 11.03
CA VAL A 266 -6.94 -0.02 10.80
C VAL A 266 -6.71 1.37 11.41
N VAL A 267 -6.19 1.43 12.64
CA VAL A 267 -5.90 2.70 13.32
C VAL A 267 -4.82 3.48 12.59
N LEU A 268 -3.73 2.82 12.16
CA LEU A 268 -2.67 3.46 11.38
C LEU A 268 -3.19 4.05 10.07
N PHE A 269 -3.96 3.27 9.30
CA PHE A 269 -4.55 3.74 8.06
C PHE A 269 -5.48 4.94 8.26
N CYS A 270 -6.35 4.90 9.29
CA CYS A 270 -7.32 5.98 9.52
C CYS A 270 -6.68 7.27 10.04
N LEU A 271 -5.62 7.18 10.85
CA LEU A 271 -5.05 8.35 11.52
C LEU A 271 -3.90 9.00 10.75
N THR A 272 -3.20 8.29 9.86
CA THR A 272 -2.01 8.83 9.17
C THR A 272 -2.31 10.15 8.43
N MET A 273 -3.38 10.21 7.63
CA MET A 273 -3.75 11.41 6.88
C MET A 273 -4.19 12.57 7.82
N PRO A 274 -5.12 12.38 8.78
CA PRO A 274 -5.44 13.38 9.80
C PRO A 274 -4.22 13.94 10.55
N ILE A 275 -3.29 13.05 10.95
CA ILE A 275 -2.06 13.44 11.64
C ILE A 275 -1.18 14.27 10.70
N GLY A 276 -1.00 13.85 9.44
CA GLY A 276 -0.26 14.62 8.43
C GLY A 276 -0.82 16.03 8.26
N ILE A 277 -2.14 16.17 8.11
CA ILE A 277 -2.80 17.48 7.99
C ILE A 277 -2.60 18.32 9.25
N GLY A 278 -2.76 17.73 10.43
CA GLY A 278 -2.54 18.40 11.71
C GLY A 278 -1.11 18.91 11.89
N VAL A 279 -0.12 18.07 11.55
CA VAL A 279 1.30 18.44 11.54
C VAL A 279 1.54 19.58 10.54
N GLY A 280 1.03 19.47 9.32
CA GLY A 280 1.13 20.51 8.29
C GLY A 280 0.56 21.86 8.75
N ILE A 281 -0.59 21.87 9.43
CA ILE A 281 -1.14 23.08 10.05
C ILE A 281 -0.16 23.65 11.10
N GLY A 282 0.38 22.80 11.97
CA GLY A 282 1.29 23.19 13.04
C GLY A 282 2.60 23.80 12.54
N VAL A 283 3.17 23.26 11.45
CA VAL A 283 4.43 23.73 10.87
C VAL A 283 4.26 24.77 9.77
N SER A 284 3.03 25.10 9.36
CA SER A 284 2.71 25.98 8.23
C SER A 284 3.37 27.36 8.25
N LYS A 285 3.80 27.86 9.41
CA LYS A 285 4.51 29.15 9.53
C LYS A 285 6.02 29.07 9.30
N VAL A 286 6.60 27.87 9.42
CA VAL A 286 8.06 27.64 9.43
C VAL A 286 8.50 26.75 8.27
N TYR A 287 7.59 25.92 7.77
CA TYR A 287 7.81 25.06 6.62
C TYR A 287 7.47 25.81 5.33
N ASP A 288 8.46 25.94 4.46
CA ASP A 288 8.30 26.47 3.10
C ASP A 288 8.25 25.30 2.09
N PRO A 289 7.06 25.01 1.51
CA PRO A 289 6.91 23.92 0.53
C PRO A 289 7.67 24.19 -0.78
N HIS A 290 8.07 25.45 -1.04
CA HIS A 290 8.82 25.81 -2.24
C HIS A 290 10.34 25.79 -2.04
N SER A 291 10.81 25.46 -0.84
CA SER A 291 12.24 25.30 -0.59
C SER A 291 12.80 24.11 -1.38
N GLN A 292 14.05 24.24 -1.89
CA GLN A 292 14.69 23.19 -2.68
C GLN A 292 14.71 21.84 -1.95
N LYS A 293 14.95 21.85 -0.64
CA LYS A 293 14.97 20.63 0.19
C LYS A 293 13.59 19.99 0.30
N ALA A 294 12.53 20.78 0.47
CA ALA A 294 11.16 20.28 0.53
C ALA A 294 10.81 19.58 -0.79
N LEU A 295 11.01 20.27 -1.92
CA LEU A 295 10.74 19.76 -3.26
C LEU A 295 11.48 18.45 -3.56
N ILE A 296 12.78 18.38 -3.21
CA ILE A 296 13.58 17.16 -3.42
C ILE A 296 13.05 15.99 -2.57
N VAL A 297 12.85 16.21 -1.26
CA VAL A 297 12.44 15.14 -0.34
C VAL A 297 11.03 14.66 -0.69
N GLU A 298 10.10 15.59 -0.90
CA GLU A 298 8.72 15.30 -1.26
C GLU A 298 8.66 14.58 -2.61
N GLY A 299 9.33 15.10 -3.63
CA GLY A 299 9.37 14.51 -4.96
C GLY A 299 9.97 13.10 -4.99
N LEU A 300 11.08 12.84 -4.27
CA LEU A 300 11.67 11.50 -4.19
C LEU A 300 10.76 10.50 -3.45
N LEU A 301 10.14 10.92 -2.35
CA LEU A 301 9.27 10.04 -1.58
C LEU A 301 7.94 9.76 -2.29
N LEU A 302 7.36 10.74 -2.98
CA LEU A 302 6.19 10.56 -3.84
C LEU A 302 6.53 9.65 -5.02
N ALA A 303 7.68 9.83 -5.67
CA ALA A 303 8.14 8.93 -6.74
C ALA A 303 8.26 7.48 -6.25
N ALA A 304 8.88 7.29 -5.08
CA ALA A 304 9.03 5.96 -4.49
C ALA A 304 7.66 5.35 -4.13
N SER A 305 6.78 6.10 -3.49
CA SER A 305 5.44 5.62 -3.12
C SER A 305 4.58 5.31 -4.36
N GLY A 306 4.63 6.16 -5.39
CA GLY A 306 3.95 5.91 -6.66
C GLY A 306 4.42 4.62 -7.33
N GLY A 307 5.74 4.37 -7.33
CA GLY A 307 6.31 3.11 -7.79
C GLY A 307 5.81 1.89 -7.01
N VAL A 308 5.77 1.97 -5.68
CA VAL A 308 5.21 0.92 -4.82
C VAL A 308 3.72 0.69 -5.16
N LEU A 309 2.89 1.72 -5.20
CA LEU A 309 1.44 1.58 -5.45
C LEU A 309 1.15 1.01 -6.84
N ILE A 310 1.90 1.40 -7.88
CA ILE A 310 1.77 0.84 -9.23
C ILE A 310 2.09 -0.66 -9.21
N TYR A 311 3.18 -1.06 -8.55
CA TYR A 311 3.53 -2.47 -8.39
C TYR A 311 2.43 -3.24 -7.65
N MET A 312 2.00 -2.73 -6.49
CA MET A 312 0.95 -3.35 -5.67
C MET A 312 -0.35 -3.53 -6.47
N ALA A 313 -0.76 -2.51 -7.22
CA ALA A 313 -1.99 -2.58 -8.00
C ALA A 313 -1.86 -3.61 -9.14
N LEU A 314 -0.80 -3.56 -9.95
CA LEU A 314 -0.65 -4.44 -11.11
C LEU A 314 -0.35 -5.89 -10.72
N VAL A 315 0.56 -6.11 -9.77
CA VAL A 315 1.08 -7.45 -9.47
C VAL A 315 0.30 -8.10 -8.33
N ASP A 316 0.12 -7.40 -7.21
CA ASP A 316 -0.41 -8.03 -5.99
C ASP A 316 -1.91 -8.03 -5.89
N LEU A 317 -2.58 -7.08 -6.56
CA LEU A 317 -4.03 -7.04 -6.65
C LEU A 317 -4.48 -7.64 -7.99
N LEU A 318 -4.16 -6.99 -9.11
CA LEU A 318 -4.72 -7.34 -10.41
C LEU A 318 -4.23 -8.68 -10.94
N ALA A 319 -2.92 -8.90 -11.05
CA ALA A 319 -2.41 -10.17 -11.57
C ALA A 319 -2.79 -11.34 -10.64
N THR A 320 -2.70 -11.14 -9.32
CA THR A 320 -3.14 -12.14 -8.33
C THR A 320 -4.62 -12.51 -8.50
N ASP A 321 -5.52 -11.54 -8.61
CA ASP A 321 -6.95 -11.81 -8.62
C ASP A 321 -7.42 -12.26 -10.01
N PHE A 322 -7.01 -11.59 -11.08
CA PHE A 322 -7.45 -11.92 -12.44
C PHE A 322 -6.90 -13.25 -12.96
N MET A 323 -5.77 -13.70 -12.42
CA MET A 323 -5.22 -15.03 -12.72
C MET A 323 -5.68 -16.11 -11.72
N ASP A 324 -6.59 -15.79 -10.79
CA ASP A 324 -7.18 -16.79 -9.91
C ASP A 324 -8.05 -17.77 -10.73
N PRO A 325 -7.93 -19.10 -10.53
CA PRO A 325 -8.73 -20.08 -11.27
C PRO A 325 -10.25 -19.86 -11.17
N LYS A 326 -10.76 -19.28 -10.06
CA LYS A 326 -12.18 -18.94 -9.93
C LYS A 326 -12.58 -17.81 -10.88
N MET A 327 -11.73 -16.79 -11.02
CA MET A 327 -11.95 -15.68 -11.95
C MET A 327 -11.92 -16.19 -13.40
N LEU A 328 -10.90 -16.98 -13.75
CA LEU A 328 -10.71 -17.51 -15.11
C LEU A 328 -11.79 -18.50 -15.54
N SER A 329 -12.38 -19.25 -14.60
CA SER A 329 -13.44 -20.22 -14.92
C SER A 329 -14.82 -19.60 -15.10
N ARG A 330 -15.04 -18.33 -14.68
CA ARG A 330 -16.35 -17.69 -14.66
C ARG A 330 -16.38 -16.41 -15.50
N PHE A 331 -16.73 -16.54 -16.78
CA PHE A 331 -16.75 -15.42 -17.73
C PHE A 331 -17.54 -14.19 -17.25
N LYS A 332 -18.73 -14.37 -16.66
CA LYS A 332 -19.55 -13.25 -16.14
C LYS A 332 -18.83 -12.48 -15.02
N LEU A 333 -18.14 -13.20 -14.14
CA LEU A 333 -17.38 -12.62 -13.05
C LEU A 333 -16.19 -11.83 -13.59
N GLN A 334 -15.43 -12.44 -14.51
CA GLN A 334 -14.28 -11.82 -15.16
C GLN A 334 -14.68 -10.53 -15.89
N LEU A 335 -15.78 -10.56 -16.66
CA LEU A 335 -16.29 -9.37 -17.35
C LEU A 335 -16.73 -8.28 -16.36
N GLY A 336 -17.42 -8.67 -15.28
CA GLY A 336 -17.83 -7.75 -14.22
C GLY A 336 -16.64 -7.11 -13.50
N ALA A 337 -15.62 -7.89 -13.18
CA ALA A 337 -14.38 -7.41 -12.55
C ALA A 337 -13.59 -6.48 -13.50
N SER A 338 -13.49 -6.82 -14.78
CA SER A 338 -12.87 -5.95 -15.80
C SER A 338 -13.59 -4.61 -15.92
N PHE A 339 -14.93 -4.62 -15.95
CA PHE A 339 -15.71 -3.38 -15.96
C PHE A 339 -15.51 -2.56 -14.69
N ALA A 340 -15.54 -3.21 -13.51
CA ALA A 340 -15.30 -2.56 -12.23
C ALA A 340 -13.91 -1.91 -12.16
N LEU A 341 -12.88 -2.60 -12.66
CA LEU A 341 -11.51 -2.09 -12.80
C LEU A 341 -11.44 -0.83 -13.67
N LEU A 342 -11.98 -0.89 -14.89
CA LEU A 342 -12.02 0.24 -15.81
C LEU A 342 -12.79 1.43 -15.22
N LEU A 343 -13.90 1.14 -14.53
CA LEU A 343 -14.70 2.16 -13.86
C LEU A 343 -13.91 2.84 -12.73
N GLY A 344 -13.20 2.07 -11.90
CA GLY A 344 -12.35 2.61 -10.84
C GLY A 344 -11.25 3.53 -11.38
N MET A 345 -10.55 3.10 -12.42
CA MET A 345 -9.54 3.93 -13.10
C MET A 345 -10.17 5.21 -13.68
N SER A 346 -11.33 5.10 -14.33
CA SER A 346 -12.02 6.23 -14.95
C SER A 346 -12.51 7.24 -13.92
N CYS A 347 -13.04 6.78 -12.79
CA CYS A 347 -13.50 7.65 -11.69
C CYS A 347 -12.33 8.46 -11.10
N MET A 348 -11.21 7.81 -10.80
CA MET A 348 -10.03 8.50 -10.25
C MET A 348 -9.43 9.48 -11.26
N SER A 349 -9.37 9.11 -12.55
CA SER A 349 -8.91 10.00 -13.63
C SER A 349 -9.80 11.24 -13.78
N LEU A 350 -11.12 11.06 -13.72
CA LEU A 350 -12.08 12.16 -13.81
C LEU A 350 -11.95 13.10 -12.61
N LEU A 351 -11.74 12.57 -11.40
CA LEU A 351 -11.51 13.39 -10.21
C LEU A 351 -10.21 14.18 -10.30
N ALA A 352 -9.15 13.60 -10.87
CA ALA A 352 -7.91 14.33 -11.13
C ALA A 352 -8.15 15.48 -12.12
N LEU A 353 -8.93 15.26 -13.19
CA LEU A 353 -9.28 16.31 -14.16
C LEU A 353 -10.15 17.42 -13.54
N LEU A 354 -11.11 17.06 -12.69
CA LEU A 354 -11.96 18.03 -11.98
C LEU A 354 -11.23 18.75 -10.83
N GLY A 355 -10.09 18.20 -10.41
CA GLY A 355 -9.24 18.72 -9.35
C GLY A 355 -8.14 19.68 -9.82
N ALA A 356 -7.73 19.59 -11.08
CA ALA A 356 -6.77 20.46 -11.75
C ALA A 356 -7.37 21.83 -12.13
#